data_AF-A0A0U1PZF7-F1
#
_entry.id   AF-A0A0U1PZF7-F1
#
_cell.length_a   1.000
_cell.length_b   1.000
_cell.length_c   1.000
_cell.angle_alpha   90.00
_cell.angle_beta   90.00
_cell.angle_gamma   90.00
#
_symmetry.space_group_name_H-M   'P 1'
#
loop_
_entity.id
_entity.type
_entity.pdbx_description
1 polymer ?
#
loop_
_entity_poly.entity_id
_entity_poly.type
_entity_poly.pdbx_seq_one_letter_code
_entity_poly.pdbx_strand_id
1 'polypeptide(L)'
;MVAIALAGFSASALAQWQWIDGEGRKVFSDRPPPPTVPPHQILKAPRGAAQAVPSATYGPPPQVREDEEEAAGDNAVPAQADAPAQEQAQVQQRAAQEAEAAQRAELEKRNAEIEKRNAQARQANCRNARERLAQLQPGRRVSTVDAQGNVGFMDDATRAAEREQAQQAIRANCN
;
A
#
# COMPACT_ATOMS: atom_id res chain seq x y z
N MET A 1 -24.89 -25.34 33.43
CA MET A 1 -24.58 -23.92 33.13
C MET A 1 -23.25 -23.87 32.38
N VAL A 2 -23.27 -23.67 31.06
CA VAL A 2 -22.07 -23.36 30.29
C VAL A 2 -22.43 -22.15 29.43
N ALA A 3 -21.76 -21.04 29.73
CA ALA A 3 -21.95 -19.75 29.11
C ALA A 3 -21.37 -19.76 27.70
N ILE A 4 -22.19 -19.46 26.70
CA ILE A 4 -21.75 -19.09 25.35
C ILE A 4 -21.90 -17.57 25.27
N ALA A 5 -20.81 -16.86 25.56
CA ALA A 5 -20.71 -15.43 25.29
C ALA A 5 -20.32 -15.26 23.81
N LEU A 6 -21.35 -15.03 22.99
CA LEU A 6 -21.20 -14.59 21.60
C LEU A 6 -20.99 -13.07 21.56
N ALA A 7 -20.29 -12.62 20.51
CA ALA A 7 -20.22 -11.25 19.98
C ALA A 7 -19.07 -10.34 20.45
N GLY A 8 -17.92 -10.47 19.78
CA GLY A 8 -17.03 -9.34 19.53
C GLY A 8 -17.47 -8.60 18.26
N PHE A 9 -18.30 -7.56 18.39
CA PHE A 9 -18.56 -6.62 17.31
C PHE A 9 -17.35 -5.68 17.17
N SER A 10 -16.57 -5.83 16.09
CA SER A 10 -15.63 -4.80 15.67
C SER A 10 -16.43 -3.59 15.17
N ALA A 11 -16.48 -2.53 15.97
CA ALA A 11 -17.02 -1.23 15.54
C ALA A 11 -16.04 -0.58 14.55
N SER A 12 -16.17 -0.91 13.26
CA SER A 12 -15.59 -0.10 12.20
C SER A 12 -16.35 1.23 12.18
N ALA A 13 -15.80 2.25 12.84
CA ALA A 13 -16.30 3.60 12.72
C ALA A 13 -16.03 4.08 11.28
N LEU A 14 -16.97 3.81 10.38
CA LEU A 14 -16.94 4.32 9.01
C LEU A 14 -17.15 5.83 9.06
N ALA A 15 -16.07 6.53 8.74
CA ALA A 15 -16.02 7.97 8.76
C ALA A 15 -16.66 8.50 7.46
N GLN A 16 -17.99 8.61 7.42
CA GLN A 16 -18.73 9.01 6.21
C GLN A 16 -18.50 10.49 5.84
N TRP A 17 -17.97 10.73 4.64
CA TRP A 17 -17.84 12.04 4.01
C TRP A 17 -19.01 12.34 3.08
N GLN A 18 -19.33 13.63 2.95
CA GLN A 18 -20.31 14.13 1.99
C GLN A 18 -19.85 15.47 1.42
N TRP A 19 -19.88 15.61 0.10
CA TRP A 19 -19.54 16.87 -0.58
C TRP A 19 -20.31 17.07 -1.90
N ILE A 20 -20.20 18.26 -2.50
CA ILE A 20 -20.70 18.58 -3.84
C ILE A 20 -19.56 18.42 -4.86
N ASP A 21 -19.78 17.71 -5.96
CA ASP A 21 -18.80 17.55 -7.05
C ASP A 21 -18.85 18.73 -8.05
N GLY A 22 -17.92 18.76 -9.01
CA GLY A 22 -17.85 19.81 -10.04
C GLY A 22 -19.05 19.87 -10.98
N GLU A 23 -19.89 18.83 -10.99
CA GLU A 23 -21.15 18.77 -11.75
C GLU A 23 -22.37 19.18 -10.88
N GLY A 24 -22.15 19.59 -9.62
CA GLY A 24 -23.20 20.03 -8.70
C GLY A 24 -23.93 18.90 -7.97
N ARG A 25 -23.44 17.66 -8.03
CA ARG A 25 -24.08 16.49 -7.41
C ARG A 25 -23.53 16.22 -6.02
N LYS A 26 -24.38 15.68 -5.13
CA LYS A 26 -23.97 15.23 -3.79
C LYS A 26 -23.28 13.87 -3.88
N VAL A 27 -22.03 13.79 -3.45
CA VAL A 27 -21.21 12.57 -3.38
C VAL A 27 -21.04 12.15 -1.92
N PHE A 28 -21.18 10.84 -1.66
CA PHE A 28 -20.96 10.22 -0.35
C PHE A 28 -19.80 9.22 -0.44
N SER A 29 -18.85 9.26 0.49
CA SER A 29 -17.62 8.46 0.42
C SER A 29 -17.08 8.15 1.81
N ASP A 30 -16.49 6.97 2.00
CA ASP A 30 -15.74 6.63 3.23
C ASP A 30 -14.30 7.18 3.22
N ARG A 31 -13.86 7.76 2.09
CA ARG A 31 -12.56 8.41 1.90
C ARG A 31 -12.70 9.93 1.84
N PRO A 32 -11.67 10.69 2.28
CA PRO A 32 -11.68 12.14 2.22
C PRO A 32 -11.88 12.67 0.79
N PRO A 33 -12.49 13.85 0.61
CA PRO A 33 -12.68 14.46 -0.68
C PRO A 33 -11.32 14.75 -1.35
N PRO A 34 -11.24 14.62 -2.69
CA PRO A 34 -10.06 15.02 -3.44
C PRO A 34 -9.84 16.54 -3.34
N PRO A 35 -8.60 17.04 -3.55
CA PRO A 35 -8.26 18.47 -3.43
C PRO A 35 -8.99 19.38 -4.43
N THR A 36 -9.61 18.80 -5.45
CA THR A 36 -10.45 19.50 -6.43
C THR A 36 -11.78 19.99 -5.84
N VAL A 37 -12.18 19.51 -4.66
CA VAL A 37 -13.43 19.89 -3.99
C VAL A 37 -13.15 21.02 -3.00
N PRO A 38 -13.71 22.22 -3.20
CA PRO A 38 -13.52 23.34 -2.28
C PRO A 38 -14.05 23.05 -0.87
N PRO A 39 -13.43 23.60 0.20
CA PRO A 39 -13.87 23.35 1.57
C PRO A 39 -15.34 23.70 1.85
N HIS A 40 -15.87 24.75 1.20
CA HIS A 40 -17.27 25.16 1.33
C HIS A 40 -18.28 24.18 0.71
N GLN A 41 -17.81 23.24 -0.12
CA GLN A 41 -18.63 22.20 -0.74
C GLN A 41 -18.65 20.90 0.08
N ILE A 42 -17.90 20.83 1.18
CA ILE A 42 -17.87 19.68 2.08
C ILE A 42 -19.00 19.85 3.10
N LEU A 43 -20.03 19.02 2.98
CA LEU A 43 -21.23 19.08 3.82
C LEU A 43 -21.08 18.25 5.10
N LYS A 44 -20.29 17.17 5.07
CA LYS A 44 -20.06 16.29 6.22
C LYS A 44 -18.63 15.78 6.23
N ALA A 45 -17.95 15.97 7.35
CA ALA A 45 -16.64 15.41 7.64
C ALA A 45 -16.65 14.70 9.01
N PRO A 46 -15.91 13.59 9.17
CA PRO A 46 -15.68 12.97 10.46
C PRO A 46 -15.04 13.94 11.47
N ARG A 47 -15.38 13.81 12.77
CA ARG A 47 -14.79 14.65 13.82
C ARG A 47 -13.26 14.50 13.82
N GLY A 48 -12.55 15.62 13.65
CA GLY A 48 -11.09 15.68 13.53
C GLY A 48 -10.54 15.70 12.11
N ALA A 49 -11.35 15.39 11.09
CA ALA A 49 -10.91 15.31 9.69
C ALA A 49 -11.06 16.63 8.90
N ALA A 50 -11.80 17.61 9.44
CA ALA A 50 -11.93 18.94 8.83
C ALA A 50 -10.59 19.70 8.73
N GLN A 51 -9.54 19.25 9.43
CA GLN A 51 -8.19 19.82 9.38
C GLN A 51 -7.27 19.12 8.35
N ALA A 52 -7.72 18.04 7.70
CA ALA A 52 -6.91 17.23 6.79
C ALA A 52 -7.26 17.43 5.30
N VAL A 53 -7.96 18.52 4.95
CA VAL A 53 -8.32 18.82 3.55
C VAL A 53 -7.17 19.59 2.87
N PRO A 54 -6.45 19.01 1.90
CA PRO A 54 -5.44 19.73 1.16
C PRO A 54 -6.12 20.72 0.21
N SER A 55 -5.97 22.02 0.47
CA SER A 55 -6.36 23.07 -0.47
C SER A 55 -5.19 23.37 -1.40
N ALA A 56 -5.34 23.12 -2.70
CA ALA A 56 -4.44 23.67 -3.72
C ALA A 56 -5.15 23.89 -5.07
N THR A 57 -5.24 25.17 -5.41
CA THR A 57 -5.05 25.80 -6.73
C THR A 57 -5.80 25.25 -7.95
N TYR A 58 -6.82 25.97 -8.40
CA TYR A 58 -7.33 25.93 -9.77
C TYR A 58 -6.75 27.11 -10.58
N GLY A 59 -6.14 26.83 -11.72
CA GLY A 59 -5.76 27.84 -12.73
C GLY A 59 -6.92 28.15 -13.69
N PRO A 60 -7.06 29.40 -14.20
CA PRO A 60 -8.10 29.80 -15.17
C PRO A 60 -7.64 29.53 -16.63
N PRO A 61 -8.41 29.70 -17.75
CA PRO A 61 -9.62 30.56 -18.03
C PRO A 61 -10.67 29.87 -19.00
N PRO A 62 -11.62 30.50 -19.79
CA PRO A 62 -11.87 31.93 -20.15
C PRO A 62 -13.32 32.48 -19.99
N GLN A 63 -13.48 33.74 -19.54
CA GLN A 63 -13.79 35.01 -20.27
C GLN A 63 -15.15 35.12 -20.97
N VAL A 64 -16.07 35.91 -20.39
CA VAL A 64 -16.90 36.89 -21.13
C VAL A 64 -16.99 38.17 -20.29
N ARG A 65 -16.93 39.30 -21.01
CA ARG A 65 -16.71 40.69 -20.60
C ARG A 65 -18.01 41.35 -20.14
N GLU A 66 -17.90 42.41 -19.34
CA GLU A 66 -18.58 43.70 -19.55
C GLU A 66 -17.97 44.78 -18.63
N ASP A 67 -17.91 45.98 -19.18
CA ASP A 67 -17.14 47.17 -18.77
C ASP A 67 -17.75 47.94 -17.59
N GLU A 68 -16.92 48.69 -16.83
CA GLU A 68 -17.11 50.13 -16.54
C GLU A 68 -16.12 50.68 -15.49
N GLU A 69 -15.33 51.66 -15.96
CA GLU A 69 -14.91 52.95 -15.37
C GLU A 69 -14.58 53.12 -13.86
N GLU A 70 -13.27 53.34 -13.64
CA GLU A 70 -12.63 54.45 -12.89
C GLU A 70 -13.27 55.00 -11.60
N ALA A 71 -12.58 54.80 -10.47
CA ALA A 71 -12.48 55.80 -9.41
C ALA A 71 -11.16 55.66 -8.64
N ALA A 72 -10.42 56.77 -8.57
CA ALA A 72 -9.21 56.94 -7.80
C ALA A 72 -9.42 56.71 -6.29
N GLY A 73 -8.41 56.12 -5.64
CA GLY A 73 -8.42 55.94 -4.19
C GLY A 73 -7.14 55.29 -3.67
N ASP A 74 -6.17 56.14 -3.36
CA ASP A 74 -5.28 56.10 -2.19
C ASP A 74 -4.44 54.83 -1.88
N ASN A 75 -3.11 55.05 -1.89
CA ASN A 75 -2.07 54.35 -1.14
C ASN A 75 -2.11 52.80 -1.10
N ALA A 76 -1.48 52.17 -2.09
CA ALA A 76 -0.86 50.87 -1.89
C ALA A 76 0.67 51.04 -1.88
N VAL A 77 1.23 51.09 -0.67
CA VAL A 77 2.66 50.86 -0.40
C VAL A 77 3.08 49.58 -1.15
N PRO A 78 4.21 49.57 -1.87
CA PRO A 78 4.64 48.35 -2.53
C PRO A 78 4.84 47.26 -1.48
N ALA A 79 4.12 46.15 -1.65
CA ALA A 79 4.24 44.95 -0.84
C ALA A 79 5.66 44.37 -1.00
N GLN A 80 6.59 44.93 -0.22
CA GLN A 80 7.88 44.32 0.09
C GLN A 80 7.72 43.60 1.43
N ALA A 81 6.87 42.57 1.46
CA ALA A 81 6.70 41.71 2.63
C ALA A 81 6.66 40.20 2.28
N ASP A 82 6.84 39.83 1.00
CA ASP A 82 6.71 38.43 0.55
C ASP A 82 8.02 37.64 0.52
N ALA A 83 9.17 38.31 0.63
CA ALA A 83 10.49 37.65 0.66
C ALA A 83 10.62 36.56 1.76
N PRO A 84 10.22 36.79 3.03
CA PRO A 84 10.30 35.74 4.05
C PRO A 84 9.29 34.60 3.85
N ALA A 85 8.13 34.85 3.23
CA ALA A 85 7.14 33.82 2.94
C ALA A 85 7.58 32.89 1.80
N GLN A 86 8.24 33.44 0.77
CA GLN A 86 8.80 32.66 -0.35
C GLN A 86 9.97 31.78 0.08
N GLU A 87 10.83 32.26 0.99
CA GLU A 87 11.95 31.48 1.54
C GLU A 87 11.45 30.31 2.40
N GLN A 88 10.44 30.52 3.24
CA GLN A 88 9.80 29.45 4.03
C GLN A 88 9.14 28.39 3.15
N ALA A 89 8.50 28.79 2.04
CA ALA A 89 7.91 27.85 1.08
C ALA A 89 8.98 26.99 0.38
N GLN A 90 10.13 27.59 0.01
CA GLN A 90 11.24 26.84 -0.59
C GLN A 90 11.87 25.85 0.40
N VAL A 91 12.04 26.22 1.66
CA VAL A 91 12.54 25.32 2.71
C VAL A 91 11.59 24.14 2.91
N GLN A 92 10.28 24.39 2.98
CA GLN A 92 9.28 23.32 3.10
C GLN A 92 9.26 22.39 1.88
N GLN A 93 9.39 22.93 0.67
CA GLN A 93 9.48 22.13 -0.55
C GLN A 93 10.73 21.24 -0.57
N ARG A 94 11.90 21.77 -0.18
CA ARG A 94 13.14 20.97 -0.06
C ARG A 94 13.02 19.87 0.99
N ALA A 95 12.48 20.20 2.17
CA ALA A 95 12.24 19.21 3.22
C ALA A 95 11.28 18.08 2.77
N ALA A 96 10.23 18.44 2.02
CA ALA A 96 9.31 17.45 1.45
C ALA A 96 9.98 16.55 0.39
N GLN A 97 10.79 17.13 -0.50
CA GLN A 97 11.55 16.37 -1.51
C GLN A 97 12.57 15.43 -0.88
N GLU A 98 13.30 15.89 0.15
CA GLU A 98 14.25 15.06 0.90
C GLU A 98 13.55 13.92 1.63
N ALA A 99 12.39 14.18 2.25
CA ALA A 99 11.59 13.15 2.90
C ALA A 99 11.09 12.09 1.90
N GLU A 100 10.62 12.51 0.71
CA GLU A 100 10.17 11.59 -0.34
C GLU A 100 11.34 10.79 -0.93
N ALA A 101 12.51 11.42 -1.12
CA ALA A 101 13.73 10.74 -1.56
C ALA A 101 14.20 9.70 -0.53
N ALA A 102 14.17 10.03 0.75
CA ALA A 102 14.50 9.09 1.83
C ALA A 102 13.54 7.89 1.87
N GLN A 103 12.24 8.12 1.69
CA GLN A 103 11.24 7.05 1.61
C GLN A 103 11.45 6.14 0.39
N ARG A 104 11.73 6.72 -0.79
CA ARG A 104 12.04 5.94 -2.01
C ARG A 104 13.28 5.08 -1.82
N ALA A 105 14.36 5.64 -1.25
CA ALA A 105 15.59 4.91 -0.99
C ALA A 105 15.39 3.76 0.00
N GLU A 106 14.58 3.96 1.05
CA GLU A 106 14.23 2.90 2.00
C GLU A 106 13.39 1.80 1.36
N LEU A 107 12.40 2.16 0.53
CA LEU A 107 11.58 1.19 -0.20
C LEU A 107 12.43 0.37 -1.18
N GLU A 108 13.35 1.01 -1.91
CA GLU A 108 14.27 0.34 -2.83
C GLU A 108 15.16 -0.67 -2.09
N LYS A 109 15.74 -0.27 -0.95
CA LYS A 109 16.52 -1.18 -0.10
C LYS A 109 15.70 -2.38 0.37
N ARG A 110 14.49 -2.15 0.86
CA ARG A 110 13.58 -3.23 1.29
C ARG A 110 13.23 -4.17 0.15
N ASN A 111 12.94 -3.63 -1.04
CA ASN A 111 12.63 -4.44 -2.21
C ASN A 111 13.85 -5.28 -2.64
N ALA A 112 15.05 -4.70 -2.64
CA ALA A 112 16.28 -5.42 -2.94
C ALA A 112 16.57 -6.55 -1.93
N GLU A 113 16.32 -6.32 -0.64
CA GLU A 113 16.42 -7.35 0.39
C GLU A 113 15.41 -8.49 0.21
N ILE A 114 14.15 -8.14 -0.13
CA ILE A 114 13.10 -9.13 -0.42
C ILE A 114 13.48 -9.97 -1.63
N GLU A 115 13.96 -9.35 -2.72
CA GLU A 115 14.40 -10.09 -3.90
C GLU A 115 15.57 -11.04 -3.59
N LYS A 116 16.56 -10.56 -2.83
CA LYS A 116 17.68 -11.39 -2.39
C LYS A 116 17.19 -12.58 -1.55
N ARG A 117 16.28 -12.35 -0.61
CA ARG A 117 15.71 -13.43 0.22
C ARG A 117 14.92 -14.42 -0.61
N ASN A 118 14.14 -13.95 -1.57
CA ASN A 118 13.36 -14.80 -2.48
C ASN A 118 14.28 -15.63 -3.38
N ALA A 119 15.36 -15.06 -3.89
CA ALA A 119 16.37 -15.78 -4.66
C ALA A 119 17.04 -16.89 -3.83
N GLN A 120 17.44 -16.57 -2.59
CA GLN A 120 18.01 -17.55 -1.65
C GLN A 120 17.02 -18.66 -1.31
N ALA A 121 15.74 -18.32 -1.07
CA ALA A 121 14.68 -19.29 -0.80
C ALA A 121 14.48 -20.24 -2.00
N ARG A 122 14.40 -19.72 -3.23
CA ARG A 122 14.30 -20.55 -4.45
C ARG A 122 15.49 -21.50 -4.58
N GLN A 123 16.71 -21.01 -4.35
CA GLN A 123 17.91 -21.85 -4.42
C GLN A 123 17.89 -22.95 -3.34
N ALA A 124 17.50 -22.63 -2.11
CA ALA A 124 17.37 -23.61 -1.03
C ALA A 124 16.29 -24.66 -1.35
N ASN A 125 15.14 -24.23 -1.86
CA ASN A 125 14.06 -25.13 -2.29
C ASN A 125 14.52 -26.07 -3.40
N CYS A 126 15.25 -25.55 -4.40
CA CYS A 126 15.83 -26.37 -5.45
C CYS A 126 16.78 -27.45 -4.91
N ARG A 127 17.71 -27.06 -4.02
CA ARG A 127 18.64 -27.99 -3.38
C ARG A 127 17.89 -29.08 -2.61
N ASN A 128 16.96 -28.70 -1.74
CA ASN A 128 16.18 -29.64 -0.93
C ASN A 128 15.34 -30.58 -1.80
N ALA A 129 14.77 -30.10 -2.91
CA ALA A 129 13.99 -30.92 -3.83
C ALA A 129 14.88 -31.97 -4.54
N ARG A 130 16.10 -31.59 -4.94
CA ARG A 130 17.09 -32.53 -5.51
C ARG A 130 17.53 -33.58 -4.50
N GLU A 131 17.78 -33.17 -3.26
CA GLU A 131 18.14 -34.09 -2.17
C GLU A 131 17.01 -35.09 -1.86
N ARG A 132 15.75 -34.62 -1.78
CA ARG A 132 14.58 -35.49 -1.62
C ARG A 132 14.48 -36.51 -2.76
N LEU A 133 14.65 -36.08 -4.01
CA LEU A 133 14.62 -37.00 -5.15
C LEU A 133 15.74 -38.06 -5.07
N ALA A 134 16.95 -37.67 -4.65
CA ALA A 134 18.07 -38.61 -4.47
C ALA A 134 17.81 -39.66 -3.38
N GLN A 135 17.06 -39.32 -2.33
CA GLN A 135 16.65 -40.24 -1.27
C GLN A 135 15.61 -41.27 -1.75
N LEU A 136 14.79 -40.90 -2.73
CA LEU A 136 13.71 -41.71 -3.26
C LEU A 136 14.12 -42.61 -4.43
N GLN A 137 15.39 -42.60 -4.83
CA GLN A 137 15.89 -43.44 -5.92
C GLN A 137 15.66 -44.94 -5.66
N PRO A 138 15.49 -45.75 -6.74
CA PRO A 138 15.34 -47.20 -6.61
C PRO A 138 16.48 -47.84 -5.81
N GLY A 139 16.17 -48.90 -5.06
CA GLY A 139 17.18 -49.67 -4.30
C GLY A 139 17.51 -49.11 -2.91
N ARG A 140 17.00 -47.93 -2.54
CA ARG A 140 17.14 -47.37 -1.18
C ARG A 140 15.87 -47.59 -0.36
N ARG A 141 15.97 -48.30 0.77
CA ARG A 141 14.88 -48.36 1.75
C ARG A 141 14.78 -47.02 2.48
N VAL A 142 13.55 -46.50 2.60
CA VAL A 142 13.26 -45.25 3.32
C VAL A 142 12.37 -45.64 4.48
N SER A 143 12.83 -45.40 5.70
CA SER A 143 12.04 -45.64 6.90
C SER A 143 11.10 -44.47 7.14
N THR A 144 9.85 -44.76 7.48
CA THR A 144 8.81 -43.78 7.79
C THR A 144 8.24 -44.08 9.16
N VAL A 145 7.85 -43.04 9.89
CA VAL A 145 7.14 -43.19 11.16
C VAL A 145 5.66 -42.96 10.89
N ASP A 146 4.82 -43.91 11.28
CA ASP A 146 3.36 -43.78 11.16
C ASP A 146 2.79 -42.86 12.26
N ALA A 147 1.47 -42.61 12.21
CA ALA A 147 0.81 -41.74 13.18
C ALA A 147 0.82 -42.30 14.63
N GLN A 148 1.09 -43.60 14.78
CA GLN A 148 1.16 -44.31 16.05
C GLN A 148 2.61 -44.37 16.58
N GLY A 149 3.59 -43.85 15.83
CA GLY A 149 4.99 -43.82 16.22
C GLY A 149 5.77 -45.08 15.84
N ASN A 150 5.20 -46.02 15.07
CA ASN A 150 5.92 -47.20 14.62
C ASN A 150 6.80 -46.86 13.42
N VAL A 151 7.99 -47.46 13.38
CA VAL A 151 8.89 -47.35 12.24
C VAL A 151 8.54 -48.42 11.21
N GLY A 152 8.07 -48.00 10.05
CA GLY A 152 7.84 -48.83 8.87
C GLY A 152 8.79 -48.47 7.72
N PHE A 153 8.62 -49.15 6.60
CA PHE A 153 9.28 -48.77 5.34
C PHE A 153 8.26 -48.18 4.38
N MET A 154 8.67 -47.15 3.65
CA MET A 154 7.87 -46.56 2.59
C MET A 154 7.67 -47.57 1.45
N ASP A 155 6.41 -47.82 1.11
CA ASP A 155 6.01 -48.66 -0.01
C ASP A 155 6.34 -48.01 -1.37
N ASP A 156 6.27 -48.80 -2.43
CA ASP A 156 6.65 -48.37 -3.77
C ASP A 156 5.68 -47.36 -4.40
N ALA A 157 4.39 -47.42 -4.05
CA ALA A 157 3.40 -46.49 -4.58
C ALA A 157 3.59 -45.09 -3.97
N THR A 158 3.76 -45.03 -2.64
CA THR A 158 4.11 -43.80 -1.90
C THR A 158 5.42 -43.24 -2.41
N ARG A 159 6.46 -44.08 -2.59
CA ARG A 159 7.75 -43.66 -3.17
C ARG A 159 7.58 -43.03 -4.55
N ALA A 160 6.75 -43.61 -5.41
CA ALA A 160 6.52 -43.08 -6.75
C ALA A 160 5.86 -41.69 -6.71
N ALA A 161 4.82 -41.51 -5.90
CA ALA A 161 4.15 -40.23 -5.72
C ALA A 161 5.10 -39.15 -5.16
N GLU A 162 5.90 -39.51 -4.15
CA GLU A 162 6.89 -38.62 -3.55
C GLU A 162 7.98 -38.18 -4.55
N ARG A 163 8.38 -39.08 -5.46
CA ARG A 163 9.33 -38.74 -6.54
C ARG A 163 8.72 -37.74 -7.51
N GLU A 164 7.47 -37.93 -7.90
CA GLU A 164 6.79 -37.00 -8.80
C GLU A 164 6.68 -35.61 -8.17
N GLN A 165 6.31 -35.52 -6.89
CA GLN A 165 6.29 -34.26 -6.15
C GLN A 165 7.67 -33.60 -6.09
N ALA A 166 8.73 -34.37 -5.81
CA ALA A 166 10.10 -33.84 -5.81
C ALA A 166 10.51 -33.33 -7.20
N GLN A 167 10.14 -34.03 -8.28
CA GLN A 167 10.36 -33.59 -9.66
C GLN A 167 9.57 -32.33 -10.02
N GLN A 168 8.34 -32.19 -9.54
CA GLN A 168 7.55 -30.96 -9.68
C GLN A 168 8.22 -29.78 -8.94
N ALA A 169 8.67 -30.01 -7.70
CA ALA A 169 9.38 -29.00 -6.93
C ALA A 169 10.70 -28.57 -7.61
N ILE A 170 11.43 -29.50 -8.22
CA ILE A 170 12.61 -29.18 -9.04
C ILE A 170 12.21 -28.29 -10.22
N ARG A 171 11.17 -28.67 -10.98
CA ARG A 171 10.68 -27.86 -12.12
C ARG A 171 10.27 -26.44 -11.71
N ALA A 172 9.69 -26.29 -10.52
CA ALA A 172 9.19 -25.00 -10.02
C ALA A 172 10.27 -24.11 -9.38
N ASN A 173 11.39 -24.68 -8.90
CA ASN A 173 12.38 -23.93 -8.11
C ASN A 173 13.80 -23.92 -8.70
N CYS A 174 14.11 -24.78 -9.67
CA CYS A 174 15.46 -24.93 -10.24
C CYS A 174 15.65 -24.30 -11.62
N ASN A 175 14.82 -23.32 -11.98
CA ASN A 175 14.87 -22.57 -13.23
C ASN A 175 15.52 -21.18 -13.07
#